data_AF-A0A971HI67-F1
#
_entry.id   AF-A0A971HI67-F1
#
_cell.length_a   1.000
_cell.length_b   1.000
_cell.length_c   1.000
_cell.angle_alpha   90.00
_cell.angle_beta   90.00
_cell.angle_gamma   90.00
#
_symmetry.space_group_name_H-M   'P 1'
#
loop_
_entity.id
_entity.type
_entity.pdbx_description
1 polymer ?
#
loop_
_entity_poly.entity_id
_entity_poly.type
_entity_poly.pdbx_seq_one_letter_code
_entity_poly.pdbx_strand_id
1 'polypeptide(L)'
;MKLQKIQFKENLPLKIEVHSINRFPIHWHEDITEIILPIKGSVDIKANFEEIHLDEGDFFFINNKTIHSIRSDDESIVLLFYINLDHFEEQFPYIKYMFFRNSIYEELLGKSQVDLETKERFKIHFRNLLISIFAESLNPSVSTQMYDMLIHKLVYQMIYEFNWLQLLKKDGDFISSVHLDRYHRIVKYIQENYSQKINLDDIVSMEYITKTYFSHFWKNLSTYSFSERINYERVLKSEFLLLKNMTITEISHQCGFSDTKYYYRTFKKWYGCMPLEHKEKCFAYESMGHKYKKLDLEDVKPLFEAYMKKFFIYDNSLEEDIDFSSIINKYLYLKYYHTAHGKSSTTDKYLILDPFKYSSHTDDGEIKFNWTTMDLFINLVIDFEFTLKVKFNTDNINRNVVSEYVNIFLESSINRYGMDLFKSCHFLINYKDSLIFDNTKPIEKLITDRFEDVTISYYIEP
;
A
#
# COMPACT_ATOMS: atom_id res chain seq x y z
N MET A 1 22.54 11.35 -14.67
CA MET A 1 21.59 11.14 -13.56
C MET A 1 21.57 12.32 -12.62
N LYS A 2 20.37 12.82 -12.31
CA LYS A 2 20.17 13.96 -11.42
C LYS A 2 19.21 13.56 -10.31
N LEU A 3 19.46 14.07 -9.10
CA LEU A 3 18.46 14.12 -8.06
C LEU A 3 17.26 14.90 -8.60
N GLN A 4 16.10 14.25 -8.70
CA GLN A 4 14.87 14.95 -9.07
C GLN A 4 14.23 15.51 -7.82
N LYS A 5 14.23 16.84 -7.72
CA LYS A 5 13.55 17.55 -6.63
C LYS A 5 12.05 17.60 -6.92
N ILE A 6 11.26 17.02 -6.04
CA ILE A 6 9.81 17.12 -6.08
C ILE A 6 9.36 18.21 -5.12
N GLN A 7 8.57 19.16 -5.62
CA GLN A 7 7.95 20.20 -4.81
C GLN A 7 6.53 19.76 -4.45
N PHE A 8 6.29 19.58 -3.16
CA PHE A 8 4.98 19.30 -2.59
C PHE A 8 4.21 20.60 -2.34
N LYS A 9 2.88 20.55 -2.41
CA LYS A 9 2.04 21.66 -1.95
C LYS A 9 2.09 21.71 -0.42
N GLU A 10 1.90 22.91 0.14
CA GLU A 10 1.89 23.10 1.59
C GLU A 10 0.85 22.18 2.25
N ASN A 11 1.27 21.47 3.29
CA ASN A 11 0.46 20.48 4.03
C ASN A 11 -0.10 19.31 3.19
N LEU A 12 0.51 19.00 2.05
CA LEU A 12 0.10 17.86 1.23
C LEU A 12 1.28 16.92 0.93
N PRO A 13 1.35 15.76 1.59
CA PRO A 13 2.50 14.85 1.48
C PRO A 13 2.48 13.95 0.24
N LEU A 14 1.61 14.26 -0.74
CA LEU A 14 1.49 13.54 -2.00
C LEU A 14 1.51 14.53 -3.16
N LYS A 15 2.25 14.18 -4.22
CA LYS A 15 2.17 14.84 -5.52
C LYS A 15 1.91 13.79 -6.60
N ILE A 16 1.00 14.07 -7.51
CA ILE A 16 0.72 13.21 -8.66
C ILE A 16 1.10 13.96 -9.94
N GLU A 17 1.79 13.28 -10.84
CA GLU A 17 2.04 13.77 -12.20
C GLU A 17 1.58 12.74 -13.22
N VAL A 18 1.15 13.22 -14.38
CA VAL A 18 0.83 12.35 -15.52
C VAL A 18 1.83 12.62 -16.63
N HIS A 19 2.40 11.57 -17.17
CA HIS A 19 3.36 11.66 -18.26
C HIS A 19 3.00 10.72 -19.40
N SER A 20 3.11 11.22 -20.61
CA SER A 20 3.31 10.40 -21.80
C SER A 20 4.78 10.01 -21.84
N ILE A 21 5.11 8.72 -21.77
CA ILE A 21 6.47 8.20 -21.64
C ILE A 21 6.76 7.24 -22.78
N ASN A 22 7.86 7.53 -23.50
CA ASN A 22 8.57 6.55 -24.31
C ASN A 22 10.00 6.33 -23.78
N ARG A 23 10.70 7.41 -23.39
CA ARG A 23 11.99 7.32 -22.69
C ARG A 23 12.14 8.44 -21.66
N PHE A 24 12.08 8.09 -20.38
CA PHE A 24 12.23 8.99 -19.24
C PHE A 24 13.69 8.99 -18.75
N PRO A 25 14.28 10.14 -18.38
CA PRO A 25 15.68 10.21 -17.96
C PRO A 25 15.98 9.34 -16.74
N ILE A 26 17.24 8.93 -16.58
CA ILE A 26 17.65 8.20 -15.39
C ILE A 26 17.82 9.18 -14.21
N HIS A 27 17.13 8.93 -13.11
CA HIS A 27 17.04 9.81 -11.97
C HIS A 27 16.81 9.04 -10.67
N TRP A 28 16.71 9.77 -9.56
CA TRP A 28 16.45 9.23 -8.23
C TRP A 28 15.87 10.32 -7.33
N HIS A 29 15.32 9.90 -6.20
CA HIS A 29 14.73 10.79 -5.20
C HIS A 29 15.31 10.56 -3.81
N GLU A 30 15.44 11.65 -3.06
CA GLU A 30 15.78 11.65 -1.63
C GLU A 30 14.47 11.83 -0.84
N ASP A 31 14.25 10.98 0.16
CA ASP A 31 13.14 10.99 1.10
C ASP A 31 11.75 10.90 0.46
N ILE A 32 11.68 10.23 -0.70
CA ILE A 32 10.46 10.00 -1.45
C ILE A 32 10.37 8.54 -1.86
N THR A 33 9.17 7.97 -1.75
CA THR A 33 8.78 6.77 -2.48
C THR A 33 7.91 7.18 -3.66
N GLU A 34 8.25 6.73 -4.85
CA GLU A 34 7.45 6.92 -6.06
C GLU A 34 6.67 5.64 -6.38
N ILE A 35 5.42 5.78 -6.82
CA ILE A 35 4.59 4.69 -7.31
C ILE A 35 4.26 4.96 -8.77
N ILE A 36 4.59 4.00 -9.63
CA ILE A 36 4.38 4.06 -11.08
C ILE A 36 3.12 3.25 -11.41
N LEU A 37 2.16 3.85 -12.11
CA LEU A 37 0.92 3.21 -12.55
C LEU A 37 0.63 3.54 -14.03
N PRO A 38 0.92 2.63 -14.98
CA PRO A 38 0.51 2.78 -16.37
C PRO A 38 -1.01 2.70 -16.48
N ILE A 39 -1.63 3.76 -17.02
CA ILE A 39 -3.07 3.81 -17.29
C ILE A 39 -3.40 3.64 -18.78
N LYS A 40 -2.36 3.57 -19.62
CA LYS A 40 -2.43 3.17 -21.02
C LYS A 40 -1.08 2.60 -21.46
N GLY A 41 -1.10 1.39 -22.02
CA GLY A 41 0.11 0.70 -22.47
C GLY A 41 0.95 0.17 -21.31
N SER A 42 2.19 -0.26 -21.60
CA SER A 42 3.12 -0.82 -20.62
C SER A 42 4.44 -0.06 -20.58
N VAL A 43 5.22 -0.27 -19.53
CA VAL A 43 6.54 0.32 -19.36
C VAL A 43 7.55 -0.70 -18.84
N ASP A 44 8.80 -0.58 -19.29
CA ASP A 44 9.95 -1.24 -18.70
C ASP A 44 10.65 -0.28 -17.74
N ILE A 45 10.83 -0.75 -16.51
CA ILE A 45 11.46 0.00 -15.42
C ILE A 45 12.80 -0.67 -15.12
N LYS A 46 13.88 0.09 -15.25
CA LYS A 46 15.18 -0.27 -14.68
C LYS A 46 15.29 0.41 -13.33
N ALA A 47 15.41 -0.34 -12.23
CA ALA A 47 15.56 0.20 -10.88
C ALA A 47 16.69 -0.52 -10.14
N ASN A 48 17.81 0.18 -9.89
CA ASN A 48 19.08 -0.40 -9.45
C ASN A 48 19.48 -1.61 -10.34
N PHE A 49 19.52 -2.83 -9.77
CA PHE A 49 19.84 -4.05 -10.48
C PHE A 49 18.64 -4.70 -11.18
N GLU A 50 17.42 -4.28 -10.85
CA GLU A 50 16.19 -4.92 -11.33
C GLU A 50 15.72 -4.37 -12.67
N GLU A 51 15.10 -5.24 -13.47
CA GLU A 51 14.36 -4.89 -14.68
C GLU A 51 12.94 -5.44 -14.53
N ILE A 52 11.95 -4.55 -14.59
CA ILE A 52 10.55 -4.87 -14.36
C ILE A 52 9.75 -4.44 -15.58
N HIS A 53 9.03 -5.38 -16.20
CA HIS A 53 7.97 -5.05 -17.14
C HIS A 53 6.68 -4.79 -16.36
N LEU A 54 6.04 -3.64 -16.62
CA LEU A 54 4.84 -3.22 -15.92
C LEU A 54 3.73 -2.91 -16.91
N ASP A 55 2.70 -3.76 -16.89
CA ASP A 55 1.51 -3.63 -17.73
C ASP A 55 0.48 -2.64 -17.20
N GLU A 56 -0.40 -2.20 -18.09
CA GLU A 56 -1.59 -1.43 -17.73
C GLU A 56 -2.43 -2.18 -16.68
N GLY A 57 -2.73 -1.51 -15.56
CA GLY A 57 -3.53 -2.12 -14.49
C GLY A 57 -2.75 -2.73 -13.34
N ASP A 58 -1.42 -2.72 -13.38
CA ASP A 58 -0.56 -3.01 -12.23
C ASP A 58 0.27 -1.76 -11.86
N PHE A 59 0.92 -1.77 -10.69
CA PHE A 59 1.75 -0.67 -10.21
C PHE A 59 3.14 -1.16 -9.80
N PHE A 60 4.08 -0.25 -9.56
CA PHE A 60 5.39 -0.59 -9.00
C PHE A 60 5.92 0.50 -8.09
N PHE A 61 6.66 0.09 -7.04
CA PHE A 61 7.30 1.02 -6.11
C PHE A 61 8.76 1.30 -6.52
N ILE A 62 9.09 2.57 -6.65
CA ILE A 62 10.46 3.07 -6.62
C ILE A 62 10.76 3.55 -5.20
N ASN A 63 11.61 2.82 -4.50
CA ASN A 63 11.97 3.12 -3.12
C ASN A 63 12.89 4.34 -3.01
N ASN A 64 12.93 4.94 -1.82
CA ASN A 64 13.85 6.03 -1.48
C ASN A 64 15.30 5.71 -1.91
N LYS A 65 15.99 6.68 -2.53
CA LYS A 65 17.38 6.56 -3.00
C LYS A 65 17.59 5.41 -3.99
N THR A 66 16.61 5.18 -4.86
CA THR A 66 16.71 4.21 -5.97
C THR A 66 16.99 4.92 -7.27
N ILE A 67 18.08 4.56 -7.93
CA ILE A 67 18.38 5.00 -9.29
C ILE A 67 17.49 4.22 -10.25
N HIS A 68 16.74 4.93 -11.07
CA HIS A 68 15.81 4.27 -11.97
C HIS A 68 15.51 5.07 -13.25
N SER A 69 15.00 4.36 -14.25
CA SER A 69 14.52 4.90 -15.52
C SER A 69 13.32 4.14 -16.02
N ILE A 70 12.47 4.84 -16.79
CA ILE A 70 11.23 4.30 -17.34
C ILE A 70 11.31 4.38 -18.86
N ARG A 71 11.07 3.27 -19.53
CA ARG A 71 10.99 3.20 -20.99
C ARG A 71 9.65 2.58 -21.37
N SER A 72 9.14 2.92 -22.54
CA SER A 72 8.12 2.15 -23.22
C SER A 72 8.51 1.97 -24.68
N ASP A 73 8.15 0.83 -25.27
CA ASP A 73 8.34 0.60 -26.70
C ASP A 73 7.35 1.42 -27.52
N ASP A 74 6.09 1.48 -27.05
CA ASP A 74 5.08 2.41 -27.53
C ASP A 74 5.07 3.69 -26.68
N GLU A 75 4.20 4.65 -26.98
CA GLU A 75 4.04 5.82 -26.12
C GLU A 75 2.94 5.54 -25.08
N SER A 76 3.35 5.31 -23.84
CA SER A 76 2.47 4.93 -22.72
C SER A 76 2.10 6.14 -21.85
N ILE A 77 0.91 6.12 -21.25
CA ILE A 77 0.46 7.17 -20.33
C ILE A 77 0.52 6.62 -18.91
N VAL A 78 1.27 7.31 -18.05
CA VAL A 78 1.67 6.83 -16.73
C VAL A 78 1.36 7.87 -15.66
N LEU A 79 0.73 7.42 -14.58
CA LEU A 79 0.58 8.17 -13.34
C LEU A 79 1.79 7.91 -12.44
N LEU A 80 2.42 8.99 -11.97
CA LEU A 80 3.55 8.95 -11.03
C LEU A 80 3.10 9.61 -9.73
N PHE A 81 3.02 8.80 -8.66
CA PHE A 81 2.67 9.27 -7.32
C PHE A 81 3.94 9.41 -6.49
N TYR A 82 4.27 10.62 -6.07
CA TYR A 82 5.41 10.92 -5.20
C TYR A 82 4.91 11.13 -3.78
N ILE A 83 5.39 10.32 -2.83
CA ILE A 83 5.02 10.38 -1.42
C ILE A 83 6.18 10.95 -0.62
N ASN A 84 5.93 12.03 0.13
CA ASN A 84 6.92 12.66 1.00
C ASN A 84 7.08 11.83 2.28
N LEU A 85 8.19 11.10 2.42
CA LEU A 85 8.44 10.26 3.59
C LEU A 85 8.77 11.07 4.85
N ASP A 86 9.29 12.29 4.71
CA ASP A 86 9.55 13.18 5.86
C ASP A 86 8.28 13.45 6.67
N HIS A 87 7.15 13.63 5.97
CA HIS A 87 5.87 13.93 6.61
C HIS A 87 5.39 12.81 7.53
N PHE A 88 5.74 11.57 7.21
CA PHE A 88 5.26 10.39 7.93
C PHE A 88 6.27 9.85 8.94
N GLU A 89 7.46 10.45 9.07
CA GLU A 89 8.54 9.92 9.92
C GLU A 89 8.19 9.98 11.42
N GLU A 90 7.38 10.96 11.85
CA GLU A 90 6.91 11.05 13.24
C GLU A 90 5.93 9.92 13.58
N GLN A 91 4.99 9.65 12.68
CA GLN A 91 3.97 8.60 12.86
C GLN A 91 4.54 7.19 12.65
N PHE A 92 5.42 7.04 11.66
CA PHE A 92 6.01 5.77 11.25
C PHE A 92 7.54 5.87 11.28
N PRO A 93 8.15 5.62 12.45
CA PRO A 93 9.59 5.63 12.58
C PRO A 93 10.26 4.74 11.52
N TYR A 94 11.33 5.26 10.94
CA TYR A 94 12.14 4.55 9.95
C TYR A 94 11.45 4.25 8.60
N ILE A 95 10.32 4.88 8.27
CA ILE A 95 9.65 4.70 6.97
C ILE A 95 10.61 4.88 5.77
N LYS A 96 11.58 5.79 5.87
CA LYS A 96 12.64 6.03 4.87
C LYS A 96 13.59 4.86 4.63
N TYR A 97 13.65 3.91 5.55
CA TYR A 97 14.51 2.72 5.54
C TYR A 97 13.73 1.43 5.25
N MET A 98 12.40 1.54 5.11
CA MET A 98 11.56 0.44 4.66
C MET A 98 11.75 0.20 3.16
N PHE A 99 11.50 -1.03 2.74
CA PHE A 99 11.55 -1.42 1.33
C PHE A 99 10.17 -1.93 0.92
N PHE A 100 9.51 -1.21 0.03
CA PHE A 100 8.17 -1.49 -0.46
C PHE A 100 8.22 -2.22 -1.81
N ARG A 101 7.35 -3.21 -1.99
CA ARG A 101 7.26 -3.99 -3.22
C ARG A 101 5.87 -4.62 -3.36
N ASN A 102 5.38 -4.77 -4.59
CA ASN A 102 4.10 -5.40 -4.91
C ASN A 102 4.24 -6.79 -5.58
N SER A 103 5.45 -7.31 -5.73
CA SER A 103 5.75 -8.62 -6.32
C SER A 103 6.83 -9.35 -5.53
N ILE A 104 6.94 -10.66 -5.68
CA ILE A 104 7.98 -11.48 -5.03
C ILE A 104 9.02 -11.85 -6.07
N TYR A 105 10.30 -11.87 -5.70
CA TYR A 105 11.35 -12.39 -6.59
C TYR A 105 11.06 -13.84 -6.96
N GLU A 106 11.09 -14.17 -8.25
CA GLU A 106 10.81 -15.52 -8.75
C GLU A 106 11.64 -16.60 -8.05
N GLU A 107 12.93 -16.30 -7.79
CA GLU A 107 13.86 -17.20 -7.09
C GLU A 107 13.44 -17.56 -5.65
N LEU A 108 12.58 -16.74 -5.05
CA LEU A 108 12.06 -16.93 -3.70
C LEU A 108 10.70 -17.63 -3.67
N LEU A 109 9.93 -17.62 -4.77
CA LEU A 109 8.62 -18.27 -4.85
C LEU A 109 8.69 -19.76 -4.48
N GLY A 110 9.76 -20.46 -4.89
CA GLY A 110 9.97 -21.88 -4.56
C GLY A 110 10.40 -22.16 -3.12
N LYS A 111 10.74 -21.13 -2.33
CA LYS A 111 11.25 -21.24 -0.94
C LYS A 111 10.29 -20.66 0.09
N SER A 112 9.29 -19.91 -0.35
CA SER A 112 8.37 -19.17 0.52
C SER A 112 6.97 -19.75 0.42
N GLN A 113 6.33 -20.05 1.55
CA GLN A 113 4.94 -20.49 1.59
C GLN A 113 3.99 -19.28 1.54
N VAL A 114 4.20 -18.35 0.60
CA VAL A 114 3.45 -17.09 0.54
C VAL A 114 2.07 -17.32 -0.06
N ASP A 115 1.05 -16.72 0.56
CA ASP A 115 -0.32 -16.70 0.04
C ASP A 115 -0.42 -15.69 -1.11
N LEU A 116 -0.21 -16.18 -2.33
CA LEU A 116 -0.27 -15.36 -3.55
C LEU A 116 -1.66 -14.79 -3.80
N GLU A 117 -2.72 -15.51 -3.42
CA GLU A 117 -4.10 -15.08 -3.65
C GLU A 117 -4.42 -13.84 -2.80
N THR A 118 -4.05 -13.85 -1.52
CA THR A 118 -4.19 -12.67 -0.66
C THR A 118 -3.31 -11.51 -1.14
N LYS A 119 -2.08 -11.77 -1.60
CA LYS A 119 -1.24 -10.68 -2.11
C LYS A 119 -1.83 -10.04 -3.37
N GLU A 120 -2.43 -10.82 -4.27
CA GLU A 120 -3.15 -10.28 -5.43
C GLU A 120 -4.38 -9.46 -4.99
N ARG A 121 -5.12 -9.88 -3.95
CA ARG A 121 -6.20 -9.04 -3.38
C ARG A 121 -5.66 -7.71 -2.86
N PHE A 122 -4.55 -7.70 -2.13
CA PHE A 122 -3.92 -6.45 -1.67
C PHE A 122 -3.53 -5.54 -2.83
N LYS A 123 -2.94 -6.09 -3.91
CA LYS A 123 -2.64 -5.31 -5.12
C LYS A 123 -3.87 -4.67 -5.72
N ILE A 124 -4.97 -5.41 -5.86
CA ILE A 124 -6.24 -4.88 -6.39
C ILE A 124 -6.76 -3.74 -5.49
N HIS A 125 -6.78 -3.93 -4.17
CA HIS A 125 -7.24 -2.90 -3.23
C HIS A 125 -6.36 -1.64 -3.27
N PHE A 126 -5.03 -1.82 -3.31
CA PHE A 126 -4.08 -0.72 -3.36
C PHE A 126 -4.19 0.06 -4.67
N ARG A 127 -4.32 -0.63 -5.82
CA ARG A 127 -4.60 0.00 -7.10
C ARG A 127 -5.89 0.80 -7.06
N ASN A 128 -6.95 0.24 -6.48
CA ASN A 128 -8.23 0.93 -6.35
C ASN A 128 -8.10 2.18 -5.47
N LEU A 129 -7.28 2.15 -4.42
CA LEU A 129 -6.98 3.32 -3.62
C LEU A 129 -6.20 4.40 -4.41
N LEU A 130 -5.20 4.01 -5.21
CA LEU A 130 -4.48 4.93 -6.11
C LEU A 130 -5.44 5.59 -7.12
N ILE A 131 -6.35 4.81 -7.70
CA ILE A 131 -7.41 5.30 -8.60
C ILE A 131 -8.29 6.33 -7.88
N SER A 132 -8.78 6.01 -6.68
CA SER A 132 -9.61 6.92 -5.90
C SER A 132 -8.88 8.22 -5.57
N ILE A 133 -7.63 8.14 -5.11
CA ILE A 133 -6.79 9.31 -4.83
C ILE A 133 -6.60 10.17 -6.08
N PHE A 134 -6.31 9.57 -7.23
CA PHE A 134 -6.17 10.33 -8.46
C PHE A 134 -7.50 10.97 -8.88
N ALA A 135 -8.62 10.24 -8.78
CA ALA A 135 -9.95 10.77 -9.05
C ALA A 135 -10.30 11.98 -8.17
N GLU A 136 -9.94 11.94 -6.88
CA GLU A 136 -10.10 13.09 -5.98
C GLU A 136 -9.22 14.27 -6.39
N SER A 137 -8.00 14.01 -6.87
CA SER A 137 -7.10 15.08 -7.31
C SER A 137 -7.62 15.85 -8.53
N LEU A 138 -8.54 15.24 -9.31
CA LEU A 138 -9.24 15.86 -10.43
C LEU A 138 -10.49 16.64 -9.99
N ASN A 139 -10.93 16.51 -8.74
CA ASN A 139 -12.16 17.10 -8.24
C ASN A 139 -11.87 18.34 -7.35
N PRO A 140 -12.20 19.56 -7.80
CA PRO A 140 -11.90 20.79 -7.06
C PRO A 140 -12.75 20.96 -5.79
N SER A 141 -13.77 20.13 -5.55
CA SER A 141 -14.69 20.26 -4.42
C SER A 141 -14.36 19.38 -3.21
N VAL A 142 -13.26 18.62 -3.26
CA VAL A 142 -12.90 17.67 -2.20
C VAL A 142 -12.34 18.40 -0.98
N SER A 143 -12.74 17.96 0.21
CA SER A 143 -12.17 18.50 1.45
C SER A 143 -10.70 18.05 1.58
N THR A 144 -9.82 18.97 1.98
CA THR A 144 -8.41 18.66 2.24
C THR A 144 -8.25 17.51 3.25
N GLN A 145 -9.15 17.43 4.23
CA GLN A 145 -9.17 16.38 5.25
C GLN A 145 -9.42 14.99 4.66
N MET A 146 -10.38 14.85 3.75
CA MET A 146 -10.67 13.56 3.11
C MET A 146 -9.47 13.10 2.26
N TYR A 147 -8.89 14.02 1.50
CA TYR A 147 -7.73 13.72 0.69
C TYR A 147 -6.52 13.29 1.56
N ASP A 148 -6.32 13.95 2.70
CA ASP A 148 -5.30 13.57 3.68
C ASP A 148 -5.54 12.18 4.28
N MET A 149 -6.79 11.83 4.63
CA MET A 149 -7.14 10.49 5.12
C MET A 149 -6.84 9.39 4.09
N LEU A 150 -7.12 9.63 2.81
CA LEU A 150 -6.79 8.67 1.75
C LEU A 150 -5.29 8.46 1.61
N ILE A 151 -4.48 9.53 1.75
CA ILE A 151 -3.02 9.42 1.69
C ILE A 151 -2.49 8.66 2.92
N HIS A 152 -3.02 8.91 4.11
CA HIS A 152 -2.67 8.14 5.31
C HIS A 152 -3.02 6.66 5.15
N LYS A 153 -4.19 6.34 4.57
CA LYS A 153 -4.56 4.96 4.22
C LYS A 153 -3.58 4.34 3.23
N LEU A 154 -3.15 5.09 2.22
CA LEU A 154 -2.17 4.64 1.22
C LEU A 154 -0.85 4.25 1.91
N VAL A 155 -0.32 5.13 2.77
CA VAL A 155 0.93 4.88 3.50
C VAL A 155 0.78 3.72 4.48
N TYR A 156 -0.36 3.59 5.14
CA TYR A 156 -0.65 2.45 6.00
C TYR A 156 -0.56 1.13 5.20
N GLN A 157 -1.23 1.04 4.05
CA GLN A 157 -1.15 -0.16 3.21
C GLN A 157 0.27 -0.43 2.72
N MET A 158 1.04 0.60 2.36
CA MET A 158 2.46 0.43 2.03
C MET A 158 3.23 -0.30 3.15
N ILE A 159 3.03 0.11 4.40
CA ILE A 159 3.76 -0.42 5.56
C ILE A 159 3.32 -1.84 5.92
N TYR A 160 2.01 -2.10 5.94
CA TYR A 160 1.49 -3.36 6.47
C TYR A 160 1.29 -4.45 5.41
N GLU A 161 1.06 -4.07 4.15
CA GLU A 161 0.77 -5.00 3.05
C GLU A 161 1.94 -5.14 2.07
N PHE A 162 2.68 -4.05 1.83
CA PHE A 162 3.73 -4.00 0.79
C PHE A 162 5.16 -3.84 1.33
N ASN A 163 5.36 -3.76 2.65
CA ASN A 163 6.70 -3.85 3.21
C ASN A 163 7.26 -5.26 2.93
N TRP A 164 8.42 -5.33 2.31
CA TRP A 164 9.06 -6.57 1.87
C TRP A 164 9.13 -7.66 2.94
N LEU A 165 9.38 -7.26 4.19
CA LEU A 165 9.45 -8.23 5.28
C LEU A 165 8.09 -8.85 5.59
N GLN A 166 7.01 -8.07 5.48
CA GLN A 166 5.64 -8.55 5.67
C GLN A 166 5.13 -9.30 4.42
N LEU A 167 5.50 -8.85 3.23
CA LEU A 167 5.12 -9.47 1.96
C LEU A 167 5.59 -10.94 1.87
N LEU A 168 6.75 -11.24 2.44
CA LEU A 168 7.33 -12.58 2.49
C LEU A 168 6.69 -13.52 3.52
N LYS A 169 5.81 -13.01 4.40
CA LYS A 169 5.14 -13.83 5.42
C LYS A 169 3.84 -14.42 4.87
N LYS A 170 3.51 -15.59 5.42
CA LYS A 170 2.20 -16.23 5.25
C LYS A 170 1.10 -15.35 5.83
N ASP A 171 -0.10 -15.60 5.37
CA ASP A 171 -1.29 -15.05 6.01
C ASP A 171 -1.40 -15.55 7.46
N GLY A 172 -1.72 -14.62 8.37
CA GLY A 172 -1.75 -14.84 9.82
C GLY A 172 -0.39 -14.69 10.53
N ASP A 173 0.73 -14.80 9.79
CA ASP A 173 2.06 -14.55 10.34
C ASP A 173 2.43 -13.07 10.22
N PHE A 174 2.45 -12.35 11.35
CA PHE A 174 2.83 -10.95 11.40
C PHE A 174 4.19 -10.74 12.07
N ILE A 175 5.06 -9.94 11.46
CA ILE A 175 6.27 -9.47 12.16
C ILE A 175 5.83 -8.35 13.11
N SER A 176 5.97 -8.59 14.41
CA SER A 176 5.69 -7.59 15.44
C SER A 176 6.35 -6.24 15.13
N SER A 177 5.69 -5.14 15.48
CA SER A 177 6.24 -3.78 15.31
C SER A 177 7.63 -3.64 15.95
N VAL A 178 7.84 -4.22 17.13
CA VAL A 178 9.13 -4.22 17.82
C VAL A 178 10.25 -4.87 17.00
N HIS A 179 9.97 -6.00 16.34
CA HIS A 179 10.95 -6.67 15.48
C HIS A 179 11.17 -5.91 14.18
N LEU A 180 10.12 -5.34 13.61
CA LEU A 180 10.19 -4.53 12.40
C LEU A 180 11.03 -3.26 12.63
N ASP A 181 10.77 -2.55 13.71
CA ASP A 181 11.52 -1.35 14.12
C ASP A 181 12.98 -1.67 14.41
N ARG A 182 13.25 -2.80 15.09
CA ARG A 182 14.64 -3.26 15.30
C ARG A 182 15.34 -3.51 13.96
N TYR A 183 14.68 -4.19 13.03
CA TYR A 183 15.26 -4.42 11.72
C TYR A 183 15.57 -3.11 11.01
N HIS A 184 14.64 -2.16 10.99
CA HIS A 184 14.82 -0.89 10.31
C HIS A 184 15.85 0.01 11.00
N ARG A 185 16.01 -0.04 12.33
CA ARG A 185 17.14 0.60 13.03
C ARG A 185 18.49 0.04 12.60
N ILE A 186 18.60 -1.29 12.50
CA ILE A 186 19.82 -1.94 12.04
C ILE A 186 20.10 -1.55 10.58
N VAL A 187 19.08 -1.54 9.72
CA VAL A 187 19.21 -1.07 8.33
C VAL A 187 19.65 0.38 8.27
N LYS A 188 19.03 1.28 9.03
CA LYS A 188 19.44 2.68 9.15
C LYS A 188 20.91 2.79 9.50
N TYR A 189 21.36 2.08 10.53
CA TYR A 189 22.77 2.06 10.93
C TYR A 189 23.68 1.59 9.77
N ILE A 190 23.30 0.54 9.04
CA ILE A 190 24.05 0.08 7.87
C ILE A 190 24.10 1.17 6.79
N GLN A 191 22.98 1.83 6.48
CA GLN A 191 22.92 2.86 5.44
C GLN A 191 23.71 4.13 5.80
N GLU A 192 23.81 4.47 7.08
CA GLU A 192 24.57 5.64 7.56
C GLU A 192 26.07 5.33 7.68
N ASN A 193 26.44 4.05 7.89
CA ASN A 193 27.83 3.64 8.18
C ASN A 193 28.44 2.70 7.13
N TYR A 194 27.81 2.51 5.97
CA TYR A 194 28.21 1.49 4.97
C TYR A 194 29.68 1.57 4.54
N SER A 195 30.25 2.78 4.48
CA SER A 195 31.64 3.02 4.07
C SER A 195 32.66 2.60 5.13
N GLN A 196 32.24 2.41 6.37
CA GLN A 196 33.08 2.03 7.49
C GLN A 196 33.03 0.52 7.76
N LYS A 197 33.91 0.05 8.65
CA LYS A 197 33.87 -1.33 9.13
C LYS A 197 32.74 -1.47 10.15
N ILE A 198 31.67 -2.16 9.75
CA ILE A 198 30.54 -2.49 10.63
C ILE A 198 30.81 -3.85 11.29
N ASN A 199 30.92 -3.89 12.61
CA ASN A 199 31.05 -5.15 13.34
C ASN A 199 29.72 -5.56 13.97
N LEU A 200 29.51 -6.87 14.09
CA LEU A 200 28.33 -7.41 14.77
C LEU A 200 28.27 -6.98 16.24
N ASP A 201 29.43 -6.83 16.89
CA ASP A 201 29.54 -6.36 18.29
C ASP A 201 28.91 -4.98 18.49
N ASP A 202 29.07 -4.08 17.52
CA ASP A 202 28.51 -2.73 17.58
C ASP A 202 26.98 -2.78 17.51
N ILE A 203 26.43 -3.63 16.62
CA ILE A 203 25.00 -3.81 16.45
C ILE A 203 24.33 -4.41 17.68
N VAL A 204 24.90 -5.47 18.24
CA VAL A 204 24.28 -6.15 19.39
C VAL A 204 24.36 -5.29 20.64
N SER A 205 25.40 -4.46 20.78
CA SER A 205 25.52 -3.47 21.85
C SER A 205 24.50 -2.34 21.69
N MET A 206 24.33 -1.83 20.47
CA MET A 206 23.33 -0.79 20.14
C MET A 206 21.89 -1.26 20.37
N GLU A 207 21.60 -2.52 20.05
CA GLU A 207 20.25 -3.09 20.18
C GLU A 207 20.01 -3.78 21.54
N TYR A 208 20.99 -3.75 22.45
CA TYR A 208 20.93 -4.39 23.77
C TYR A 208 20.54 -5.88 23.73
N ILE A 209 21.12 -6.63 22.79
CA ILE A 209 20.86 -8.06 22.57
C ILE A 209 22.17 -8.86 22.56
N THR A 210 22.04 -10.19 22.58
CA THR A 210 23.20 -11.09 22.42
C THR A 210 23.43 -11.43 20.95
N LYS A 211 24.65 -11.83 20.58
CA LYS A 211 24.98 -12.33 19.22
C LYS A 211 24.12 -13.54 18.82
N THR A 212 23.85 -14.43 19.78
CA THR A 212 22.99 -15.60 19.56
C THR A 212 21.58 -15.16 19.20
N TYR A 213 20.99 -14.24 19.99
CA TYR A 213 19.67 -13.70 19.69
C TYR A 213 19.62 -13.00 18.33
N PHE A 214 20.62 -12.16 18.02
CA PHE A 214 20.72 -11.50 16.72
C PHE A 214 20.73 -12.49 15.57
N SER A 215 21.49 -13.58 15.68
CA SER A 215 21.60 -14.57 14.61
C SER A 215 20.25 -15.24 14.30
N HIS A 216 19.48 -15.58 15.35
CA HIS A 216 18.11 -16.10 15.19
C HIS A 216 17.16 -15.03 14.64
N PHE A 217 17.17 -13.84 15.21
CA PHE A 217 16.36 -12.70 14.79
C PHE A 217 16.57 -12.37 13.30
N TRP A 218 17.82 -12.23 12.86
CA TRP A 218 18.17 -11.88 11.49
C TRP A 218 17.77 -12.98 10.52
N LYS A 219 18.03 -14.25 10.86
CA LYS A 219 17.67 -15.40 10.02
C LYS A 219 16.16 -15.56 9.86
N ASN A 220 15.36 -15.20 10.87
CA ASN A 220 13.91 -15.32 10.83
C ASN A 220 13.23 -14.21 10.01
N LEU A 221 13.91 -13.08 9.79
CA LEU A 221 13.37 -11.92 9.09
C LEU A 221 13.96 -11.72 7.71
N SER A 222 15.28 -11.87 7.57
CA SER A 222 16.02 -11.59 6.35
C SER A 222 16.31 -12.87 5.57
N THR A 223 16.12 -12.81 4.25
CA THR A 223 16.54 -13.85 3.32
C THR A 223 18.06 -13.88 3.11
N TYR A 224 18.73 -12.75 3.35
CA TYR A 224 20.19 -12.59 3.19
C TYR A 224 20.89 -12.53 4.54
N SER A 225 22.15 -12.98 4.59
CA SER A 225 22.99 -12.83 5.78
C SER A 225 23.28 -11.35 6.08
N PHE A 226 23.67 -11.05 7.32
CA PHE A 226 24.00 -9.68 7.74
C PHE A 226 25.13 -9.07 6.90
N SER A 227 26.18 -9.85 6.62
CA SER A 227 27.29 -9.40 5.77
C SER A 227 26.85 -9.16 4.32
N GLU A 228 25.94 -9.98 3.79
CA GLU A 228 25.35 -9.74 2.47
C GLU A 228 24.52 -8.46 2.43
N ARG A 229 23.76 -8.14 3.49
CA ARG A 229 22.99 -6.89 3.56
C ARG A 229 23.89 -5.64 3.58
N ILE A 230 25.02 -5.69 4.27
CA ILE A 230 26.03 -4.61 4.24
C ILE A 230 26.58 -4.47 2.82
N ASN A 231 27.03 -5.57 2.22
CA ASN A 231 27.62 -5.53 0.89
C ASN A 231 26.62 -5.11 -0.19
N TYR A 232 25.35 -5.49 -0.05
CA TYR A 232 24.25 -4.99 -0.86
C TYR A 232 24.14 -3.47 -0.79
N GLU A 233 24.11 -2.89 0.41
CA GLU A 233 24.06 -1.43 0.58
C GLU A 233 25.26 -0.74 -0.07
N ARG A 234 26.46 -1.29 0.12
CA ARG A 234 27.69 -0.75 -0.49
C ARG A 234 27.65 -0.78 -2.03
N VAL A 235 27.09 -1.83 -2.62
CA VAL A 235 26.90 -1.93 -4.07
C VAL A 235 25.89 -0.89 -4.55
N LEU A 236 24.74 -0.72 -3.88
CA LEU A 236 23.77 0.33 -4.23
C LEU A 236 24.42 1.72 -4.17
N LYS A 237 25.16 2.03 -3.10
CA LYS A 237 25.89 3.31 -2.99
C LYS A 237 26.96 3.49 -4.06
N SER A 238 27.59 2.39 -4.50
CA SER A 238 28.59 2.46 -5.57
C SER A 238 28.01 2.90 -6.91
N GLU A 239 26.72 2.61 -7.18
CA GLU A 239 26.07 3.03 -8.42
C GLU A 239 26.04 4.56 -8.57
N PHE A 240 25.74 5.28 -7.48
CA PHE A 240 25.82 6.74 -7.43
C PHE A 240 27.23 7.28 -7.71
N LEU A 241 28.27 6.54 -7.35
CA LEU A 241 29.67 6.94 -7.55
C LEU A 241 30.20 6.53 -8.93
N LEU A 242 29.72 5.42 -9.52
CA LEU A 242 30.12 4.95 -10.85
C LEU A 242 29.93 6.01 -11.92
N LEU A 243 28.89 6.81 -11.77
CA LEU A 243 28.50 7.83 -12.73
C LEU A 243 29.23 9.16 -12.51
N LYS A 244 30.07 9.25 -11.47
CA LYS A 244 31.03 10.33 -11.27
C LYS A 244 32.33 10.02 -12.02
N ASN A 245 33.18 11.03 -12.15
CA ASN A 245 34.51 10.88 -12.75
C ASN A 245 35.50 10.28 -11.74
N MET A 246 35.22 9.06 -11.29
CA MET A 246 36.03 8.32 -10.32
C MET A 246 36.48 6.99 -10.92
N THR A 247 37.65 6.54 -10.49
CA THR A 247 38.16 5.20 -10.82
C THR A 247 37.43 4.13 -10.03
N ILE A 248 37.38 2.91 -10.56
CA ILE A 248 36.75 1.78 -9.85
C ILE A 248 37.44 1.48 -8.51
N THR A 249 38.75 1.69 -8.41
CA THR A 249 39.51 1.52 -7.16
C THR A 249 39.05 2.53 -6.10
N GLU A 250 38.90 3.80 -6.46
CA GLU A 250 38.41 4.84 -5.54
C GLU A 250 36.97 4.56 -5.09
N ILE A 251 36.10 4.17 -6.02
CA ILE A 251 34.69 3.83 -5.72
C ILE A 251 34.64 2.66 -4.74
N SER A 252 35.39 1.59 -5.01
CA SER A 252 35.49 0.42 -4.13
C SER A 252 35.88 0.81 -2.71
N HIS A 253 36.91 1.66 -2.57
CA HIS A 253 37.40 2.12 -1.27
C HIS A 253 36.38 3.03 -0.56
N GLN A 254 35.78 3.99 -1.26
CA GLN A 254 34.76 4.89 -0.68
C GLN A 254 33.49 4.16 -0.25
N CYS A 255 33.13 3.07 -0.92
CA CYS A 255 32.03 2.20 -0.52
C CYS A 255 32.41 1.20 0.58
N GLY A 256 33.64 1.22 1.11
CA GLY A 256 34.04 0.39 2.24
C GLY A 256 34.40 -1.06 1.91
N PHE A 257 34.64 -1.39 0.63
CA PHE A 257 35.15 -2.72 0.26
C PHE A 257 36.64 -2.86 0.62
N SER A 258 37.02 -4.04 1.09
CA SER A 258 38.42 -4.37 1.45
C SER A 258 39.38 -4.30 0.29
N ASP A 259 38.90 -4.64 -0.91
CA ASP A 259 39.66 -4.66 -2.14
C ASP A 259 38.73 -4.60 -3.35
N THR A 260 39.30 -4.16 -4.47
CA THR A 260 38.56 -3.95 -5.72
C THR A 260 38.05 -5.26 -6.33
N LYS A 261 38.75 -6.39 -6.14
CA LYS A 261 38.32 -7.69 -6.65
C LYS A 261 37.05 -8.17 -5.94
N TYR A 262 36.95 -7.92 -4.64
CA TYR A 262 35.76 -8.22 -3.86
C TYR A 262 34.58 -7.32 -4.25
N TYR A 263 34.84 -6.04 -4.50
CA TYR A 263 33.83 -5.13 -5.08
C TYR A 263 33.30 -5.66 -6.41
N TYR A 264 34.17 -5.98 -7.38
CA TYR A 264 33.75 -6.50 -8.69
C TYR A 264 32.87 -7.75 -8.56
N ARG A 265 33.28 -8.72 -7.74
CA ARG A 265 32.51 -9.95 -7.51
C ARG A 265 31.13 -9.66 -6.92
N THR A 266 31.06 -8.74 -5.95
CA THR A 266 29.81 -8.39 -5.28
C THR A 266 28.89 -7.59 -6.19
N PHE A 267 29.42 -6.63 -6.94
CA PHE A 267 28.66 -5.86 -7.92
C PHE A 267 28.08 -6.78 -8.99
N LYS A 268 28.91 -7.65 -9.58
CA LYS A 268 28.46 -8.62 -10.59
C LYS A 268 27.42 -9.60 -10.06
N LYS A 269 27.51 -10.00 -8.78
CA LYS A 269 26.49 -10.85 -8.13
C LYS A 269 25.10 -10.19 -8.16
N TRP A 270 25.02 -8.88 -7.90
CA TRP A 270 23.75 -8.17 -7.82
C TRP A 270 23.27 -7.65 -9.19
N TYR A 271 24.16 -7.03 -9.97
CA TYR A 271 23.81 -6.36 -11.24
C TYR A 271 23.94 -7.26 -12.48
N GLY A 272 24.43 -8.49 -12.32
CA GLY A 272 24.67 -9.43 -13.43
C GLY A 272 25.80 -9.03 -14.40
N CYS A 273 26.36 -7.83 -14.28
CA CYS A 273 27.39 -7.27 -15.16
C CYS A 273 28.50 -6.58 -14.34
N MET A 274 29.58 -6.20 -15.02
CA MET A 274 30.67 -5.47 -14.39
C MET A 274 30.29 -3.99 -14.17
N PRO A 275 30.84 -3.32 -13.14
CA PRO A 275 30.57 -1.90 -12.86
C PRO A 275 30.75 -0.96 -14.07
N LEU A 276 31.78 -1.19 -14.88
CA LEU A 276 32.04 -0.39 -16.09
C LEU A 276 31.01 -0.65 -17.19
N GLU A 277 30.60 -1.91 -17.38
CA GLU A 277 29.54 -2.27 -18.32
C GLU A 277 28.21 -1.61 -17.92
N HIS A 278 27.90 -1.59 -16.62
CA HIS A 278 26.71 -0.88 -16.10
C HIS A 278 26.79 0.62 -16.38
N LYS A 279 27.93 1.24 -16.08
CA LYS A 279 28.20 2.65 -16.37
C LYS A 279 28.00 2.96 -17.86
N GLU A 280 28.52 2.13 -18.75
CA GLU A 280 28.36 2.26 -20.20
C GLU A 280 26.90 2.14 -20.63
N LYS A 281 26.14 1.17 -20.09
CA LYS A 281 24.70 1.04 -20.35
C LYS A 281 23.93 2.30 -19.95
N CYS A 282 24.22 2.88 -18.78
CA CYS A 282 23.59 4.12 -18.34
C CYS A 282 23.91 5.29 -19.29
N PHE A 283 25.18 5.45 -19.71
CA PHE A 283 25.54 6.49 -20.67
C PHE A 283 24.94 6.27 -22.06
N ALA A 284 24.89 5.02 -22.52
CA ALA A 284 24.26 4.67 -23.78
C ALA A 284 22.78 5.07 -23.74
N TYR A 285 22.05 4.73 -22.67
CA TYR A 285 20.65 5.11 -22.49
C TYR A 285 20.45 6.63 -22.50
N GLU A 286 21.25 7.38 -21.74
CA GLU A 286 21.17 8.85 -21.70
C GLU A 286 21.49 9.49 -23.06
N SER A 287 22.43 8.92 -23.83
CA SER A 287 22.82 9.46 -25.13
C SER A 287 21.77 9.26 -26.23
N MET A 288 20.82 8.34 -26.06
CA MET A 288 19.69 8.19 -26.98
C MET A 288 18.68 9.35 -26.91
N GLY A 289 18.83 10.26 -25.94
CA GLY A 289 17.89 11.36 -25.68
C GLY A 289 16.61 10.90 -24.99
N HIS A 290 15.81 11.85 -24.53
CA HIS A 290 14.57 11.56 -23.77
C HIS A 290 13.34 11.93 -24.60
N LYS A 291 12.29 11.11 -24.50
CA LYS A 291 11.01 11.33 -25.17
C LYS A 291 9.90 11.09 -24.15
N TYR A 292 9.51 12.17 -23.48
CA TYR A 292 8.39 12.18 -22.56
C TYR A 292 7.75 13.56 -22.53
N LYS A 293 6.47 13.63 -22.16
CA LYS A 293 5.71 14.87 -22.03
C LYS A 293 4.83 14.79 -20.79
N LYS A 294 4.97 15.77 -19.90
CA LYS A 294 4.02 15.97 -18.81
C LYS A 294 2.67 16.39 -19.40
N LEU A 295 1.60 15.72 -19.01
CA LEU A 295 0.24 15.98 -19.45
C LEU A 295 -0.53 16.76 -18.40
N ASP A 296 -1.46 17.59 -18.86
CA ASP A 296 -2.40 18.26 -17.98
C ASP A 296 -3.51 17.29 -17.54
N LEU A 297 -3.96 17.46 -16.30
CA LEU A 297 -4.91 16.55 -15.68
C LEU A 297 -6.25 16.48 -16.44
N GLU A 298 -6.71 17.60 -17.00
CA GLU A 298 -7.96 17.67 -17.78
C GLU A 298 -7.89 16.87 -19.08
N ASP A 299 -6.74 16.85 -19.76
CA ASP A 299 -6.56 16.12 -21.02
C ASP A 299 -6.60 14.60 -20.81
N VAL A 300 -6.25 14.16 -19.60
CA VAL A 300 -6.16 12.74 -19.23
C VAL A 300 -7.50 12.20 -18.75
N LYS A 301 -8.44 13.06 -18.37
CA LYS A 301 -9.72 12.68 -17.75
C LYS A 301 -10.52 11.63 -18.55
N PRO A 302 -10.72 11.75 -19.88
CA PRO A 302 -11.47 10.73 -20.64
C PRO A 302 -10.77 9.37 -20.67
N LEU A 303 -9.45 9.37 -20.76
CA LEU A 303 -8.65 8.14 -20.70
C LEU A 303 -8.77 7.48 -19.32
N PHE A 304 -8.65 8.30 -18.26
CA PHE A 304 -8.75 7.82 -16.90
C PHE A 304 -10.16 7.28 -16.58
N GLU A 305 -11.22 7.90 -17.09
CA GLU A 305 -12.59 7.35 -17.00
C GLU A 305 -12.72 5.97 -17.65
N ALA A 306 -12.09 5.76 -18.81
CA ALA A 306 -12.05 4.45 -19.45
C ALA A 306 -11.23 3.42 -18.64
N TYR A 307 -10.08 3.85 -18.09
CA TYR A 307 -9.25 3.02 -17.22
C TYR A 307 -10.00 2.59 -15.95
N MET A 308 -10.72 3.50 -15.30
CA MET A 308 -11.57 3.20 -14.15
C MET A 308 -12.62 2.14 -14.50
N LYS A 309 -13.34 2.30 -15.62
CA LYS A 309 -14.32 1.32 -16.06
C LYS A 309 -13.73 -0.08 -16.24
N LYS A 310 -12.48 -0.16 -16.72
CA LYS A 310 -11.77 -1.41 -16.93
C LYS A 310 -11.29 -2.06 -15.62
N PHE A 311 -10.59 -1.33 -14.76
CA PHE A 311 -9.86 -1.93 -13.62
C PHE A 311 -10.48 -1.71 -12.24
N PHE A 312 -11.31 -0.68 -12.11
CA PHE A 312 -12.01 -0.37 -10.87
C PHE A 312 -13.40 -1.03 -10.84
N ILE A 313 -14.08 -1.07 -11.99
CA ILE A 313 -15.44 -1.64 -12.14
C ILE A 313 -15.39 -3.08 -12.67
N TYR A 314 -14.32 -3.85 -12.40
CA TYR A 314 -14.12 -5.17 -13.00
C TYR A 314 -15.29 -6.12 -12.71
N ASP A 315 -16.02 -6.45 -13.77
CA ASP A 315 -17.18 -7.32 -13.89
C ASP A 315 -16.72 -8.77 -13.75
N ASN A 316 -16.88 -9.39 -12.58
CA ASN A 316 -16.72 -10.85 -12.37
C ASN A 316 -17.28 -11.40 -11.03
N SER A 317 -18.16 -10.68 -10.33
CA SER A 317 -18.96 -11.27 -9.22
C SER A 317 -20.35 -11.73 -9.67
N LEU A 318 -20.51 -12.04 -10.96
CA LEU A 318 -21.73 -12.59 -11.53
C LEU A 318 -21.92 -14.11 -11.29
N GLU A 319 -21.17 -14.73 -10.38
CA GLU A 319 -21.46 -16.12 -9.98
C GLU A 319 -22.07 -16.27 -8.59
N GLU A 320 -22.21 -15.21 -7.77
CA GLU A 320 -23.12 -15.22 -6.61
C GLU A 320 -23.45 -13.79 -6.13
N ASP A 321 -24.74 -13.53 -5.91
CA ASP A 321 -25.45 -12.26 -5.69
C ASP A 321 -24.84 -11.24 -4.68
N ILE A 322 -23.63 -10.72 -4.94
CA ILE A 322 -23.11 -9.53 -4.27
C ILE A 322 -22.68 -8.52 -5.35
N ASP A 323 -23.58 -7.58 -5.62
CA ASP A 323 -23.43 -6.54 -6.64
C ASP A 323 -22.53 -5.39 -6.14
N PHE A 324 -21.22 -5.68 -6.05
CA PHE A 324 -20.17 -4.72 -5.74
C PHE A 324 -20.12 -3.57 -6.76
N SER A 325 -20.49 -3.86 -8.02
CA SER A 325 -20.61 -2.90 -9.10
C SER A 325 -21.67 -1.83 -8.80
N SER A 326 -22.81 -2.20 -8.20
CA SER A 326 -23.88 -1.27 -7.82
C SER A 326 -23.50 -0.35 -6.68
N ILE A 327 -22.66 -0.79 -5.74
CA ILE A 327 -22.22 0.07 -4.61
C ILE A 327 -21.26 1.14 -5.11
N ILE A 328 -20.30 0.78 -5.95
CA ILE A 328 -19.38 1.73 -6.57
C ILE A 328 -20.10 2.64 -7.57
N ASN A 329 -20.98 2.09 -8.41
CA ASN A 329 -21.79 2.89 -9.33
C ASN A 329 -22.71 3.84 -8.55
N LYS A 330 -23.28 3.42 -7.43
CA LYS A 330 -24.01 4.30 -6.49
C LYS A 330 -23.09 5.33 -5.87
N TYR A 331 -21.87 4.99 -5.47
CA TYR A 331 -20.89 5.95 -4.95
C TYR A 331 -20.57 7.02 -5.98
N LEU A 332 -20.16 6.64 -7.18
CA LEU A 332 -19.82 7.56 -8.25
C LEU A 332 -21.05 8.38 -8.70
N TYR A 333 -22.22 7.75 -8.79
CA TYR A 333 -23.48 8.41 -9.13
C TYR A 333 -23.91 9.41 -8.05
N LEU A 334 -23.92 9.01 -6.78
CA LEU A 334 -24.29 9.89 -5.65
C LEU A 334 -23.29 11.03 -5.51
N LYS A 335 -22.00 10.78 -5.72
CA LYS A 335 -20.96 11.80 -5.79
C LYS A 335 -21.24 12.81 -6.87
N TYR A 336 -21.42 12.33 -8.10
CA TYR A 336 -21.75 13.18 -9.24
C TYR A 336 -23.03 13.98 -8.99
N TYR A 337 -24.10 13.34 -8.51
CA TYR A 337 -25.38 13.97 -8.23
C TYR A 337 -25.26 15.05 -7.14
N HIS A 338 -24.54 14.76 -6.05
CA HIS A 338 -24.31 15.71 -4.95
C HIS A 338 -23.47 16.91 -5.38
N THR A 339 -22.43 16.69 -6.20
CA THR A 339 -21.60 17.75 -6.78
C THR A 339 -22.37 18.58 -7.82
N ALA A 340 -23.24 17.97 -8.63
CA ALA A 340 -23.98 18.64 -9.69
C ALA A 340 -25.22 19.41 -9.21
N HIS A 341 -25.86 18.98 -8.11
CA HIS A 341 -27.15 19.53 -7.66
C HIS A 341 -27.12 20.26 -6.30
N GLY A 342 -25.94 20.38 -5.67
CA GLY A 342 -25.79 20.99 -4.34
C GLY A 342 -26.50 20.20 -3.23
N LYS A 343 -26.33 20.62 -1.96
CA LYS A 343 -27.00 20.03 -0.77
C LYS A 343 -28.52 20.25 -0.82
N SER A 344 -29.22 19.61 -1.76
CA SER A 344 -30.66 19.66 -1.93
C SER A 344 -31.26 18.31 -1.52
N SER A 345 -31.43 18.10 -0.22
CA SER A 345 -32.67 17.60 0.39
C SER A 345 -32.52 17.62 1.92
N THR A 346 -33.53 18.16 2.61
CA THR A 346 -33.67 18.19 4.08
C THR A 346 -34.18 16.86 4.65
N THR A 347 -33.91 15.75 3.98
CA THR A 347 -34.33 14.41 4.39
C THR A 347 -33.17 13.70 5.06
N ASP A 348 -33.39 13.06 6.21
CA ASP A 348 -32.39 12.22 6.87
C ASP A 348 -31.87 11.15 5.90
N LYS A 349 -30.65 11.34 5.40
CA LYS A 349 -29.99 10.40 4.50
C LYS A 349 -29.29 9.38 5.35
N TYR A 350 -29.62 8.12 5.15
CA TYR A 350 -29.00 7.03 5.88
C TYR A 350 -28.58 5.91 4.95
N LEU A 351 -27.59 5.15 5.38
CA LEU A 351 -27.10 3.99 4.66
C LEU A 351 -27.14 2.77 5.58
N ILE A 352 -27.70 1.67 5.10
CA ILE A 352 -27.78 0.43 5.86
C ILE A 352 -26.64 -0.50 5.47
N LEU A 353 -25.72 -0.73 6.40
CA LEU A 353 -24.71 -1.77 6.32
C LEU A 353 -25.24 -3.03 6.99
N ASP A 354 -25.47 -4.08 6.21
CA ASP A 354 -25.72 -5.42 6.73
C ASP A 354 -24.40 -6.21 6.62
N PRO A 355 -23.63 -6.34 7.72
CA PRO A 355 -22.33 -6.97 7.64
C PRO A 355 -22.42 -8.42 7.21
N PHE A 356 -23.52 -9.14 7.49
CA PHE A 356 -23.70 -10.54 7.08
C PHE A 356 -23.65 -10.72 5.57
N LYS A 357 -24.18 -9.74 4.81
CA LYS A 357 -24.12 -9.75 3.34
C LYS A 357 -22.71 -9.60 2.78
N TYR A 358 -21.78 -9.10 3.58
CA TYR A 358 -20.39 -8.86 3.18
C TYR A 358 -19.46 -9.77 3.96
N SER A 359 -19.89 -11.00 4.21
CA SER A 359 -19.08 -11.99 4.89
C SER A 359 -19.26 -13.37 4.29
N SER A 360 -18.26 -14.22 4.48
CA SER A 360 -18.26 -15.62 4.11
C SER A 360 -17.80 -16.46 5.28
N HIS A 361 -18.32 -17.68 5.37
CA HIS A 361 -17.79 -18.71 6.27
C HIS A 361 -16.82 -19.58 5.50
N THR A 362 -15.66 -19.87 6.08
CA THR A 362 -14.75 -20.89 5.56
C THR A 362 -15.24 -22.28 5.97
N ASP A 363 -14.78 -23.32 5.28
CA ASP A 363 -15.07 -24.72 5.62
C ASP A 363 -14.65 -25.09 7.06
N ASP A 364 -13.68 -24.35 7.61
CA ASP A 364 -13.17 -24.48 8.99
C ASP A 364 -13.98 -23.68 10.03
N GLY A 365 -15.02 -22.97 9.60
CA GLY A 365 -15.91 -22.18 10.47
C GLY A 365 -15.42 -20.76 10.78
N GLU A 366 -14.32 -20.30 10.20
CA GLU A 366 -13.86 -18.92 10.37
C GLU A 366 -14.75 -17.94 9.60
N ILE A 367 -15.01 -16.78 10.22
CA ILE A 367 -15.78 -15.69 9.63
C ILE A 367 -14.83 -14.72 8.95
N LYS A 368 -14.96 -14.55 7.63
CA LYS A 368 -14.21 -13.55 6.86
C LYS A 368 -15.14 -12.45 6.37
N PHE A 369 -14.80 -11.21 6.70
CA PHE A 369 -15.52 -10.03 6.23
C PHE A 369 -14.84 -9.46 4.97
N ASN A 370 -15.65 -9.04 4.00
CA ASN A 370 -15.22 -8.26 2.85
C ASN A 370 -15.06 -6.79 3.26
N TRP A 371 -13.97 -6.53 3.98
CA TRP A 371 -13.65 -5.20 4.50
C TRP A 371 -13.50 -4.14 3.41
N THR A 372 -13.11 -4.52 2.20
CA THR A 372 -13.03 -3.59 1.07
C THR A 372 -14.39 -3.02 0.70
N THR A 373 -15.42 -3.85 0.68
CA THR A 373 -16.80 -3.39 0.44
C THR A 373 -17.29 -2.52 1.58
N MET A 374 -17.00 -2.93 2.81
CA MET A 374 -17.35 -2.15 3.99
C MET A 374 -16.65 -0.79 4.02
N ASP A 375 -15.38 -0.71 3.64
CA ASP A 375 -14.63 0.54 3.51
C ASP A 375 -15.31 1.50 2.54
N LEU A 376 -15.78 1.00 1.39
CA LEU A 376 -16.50 1.82 0.42
C LEU A 376 -17.84 2.33 0.99
N PHE A 377 -18.54 1.49 1.75
CA PHE A 377 -19.77 1.89 2.45
C PHE A 377 -19.54 2.92 3.55
N ILE A 378 -18.47 2.77 4.31
CA ILE A 378 -18.11 3.73 5.35
C ILE A 378 -17.68 5.05 4.72
N ASN A 379 -16.92 5.01 3.62
CA ASN A 379 -16.56 6.21 2.87
C ASN A 379 -17.80 6.92 2.32
N LEU A 380 -18.81 6.20 1.81
CA LEU A 380 -20.12 6.78 1.44
C LEU A 380 -20.75 7.55 2.60
N VAL A 381 -20.75 6.96 3.80
CA VAL A 381 -21.35 7.56 4.99
C VAL A 381 -20.65 8.86 5.35
N ILE A 382 -19.31 8.84 5.36
CA ILE A 382 -18.48 9.98 5.71
C ILE A 382 -18.59 11.09 4.66
N ASP A 383 -18.42 10.75 3.38
CA ASP A 383 -18.36 11.71 2.27
C ASP A 383 -19.67 12.48 2.06
N PHE A 384 -20.80 11.82 2.32
CA PHE A 384 -22.13 12.39 2.09
C PHE A 384 -22.87 12.78 3.36
N GLU A 385 -22.19 12.74 4.52
CA GLU A 385 -22.80 13.01 5.84
C GLU A 385 -24.06 12.16 6.09
N PHE A 386 -24.06 10.90 5.63
CA PHE A 386 -25.19 9.99 5.87
C PHE A 386 -25.14 9.45 7.30
N THR A 387 -26.30 9.17 7.88
CA THR A 387 -26.38 8.35 9.09
C THR A 387 -26.07 6.89 8.74
N LEU A 388 -25.02 6.32 9.35
CA LEU A 388 -24.78 4.88 9.26
C LEU A 388 -25.82 4.14 10.10
N LYS A 389 -26.48 3.16 9.48
CA LYS A 389 -27.29 2.16 10.16
C LYS A 389 -26.67 0.79 10.00
N VAL A 390 -26.34 0.11 11.09
CA VAL A 390 -25.80 -1.25 11.04
C VAL A 390 -26.93 -2.23 11.33
N LYS A 391 -27.28 -3.05 10.35
CA LYS A 391 -28.33 -4.06 10.44
C LYS A 391 -27.73 -5.40 10.81
N PHE A 392 -28.13 -5.96 11.95
CA PHE A 392 -27.85 -7.36 12.29
C PHE A 392 -29.09 -8.21 12.06
N ASN A 393 -29.03 -9.13 11.10
CA ASN A 393 -30.09 -10.09 10.85
C ASN A 393 -29.89 -11.34 11.70
N THR A 394 -30.88 -11.68 12.54
CA THR A 394 -30.82 -12.85 13.43
C THR A 394 -31.58 -14.06 12.90
N ASP A 395 -32.18 -13.95 11.71
CA ASP A 395 -33.30 -14.78 11.30
C ASP A 395 -33.01 -16.27 11.03
N ASN A 396 -31.75 -16.72 10.98
CA ASN A 396 -31.40 -18.10 10.63
C ASN A 396 -30.10 -18.63 11.26
N ILE A 397 -29.58 -18.01 12.34
CA ILE A 397 -28.22 -18.33 12.84
C ILE A 397 -28.25 -18.78 14.32
N ASN A 398 -27.45 -19.79 14.64
CA ASN A 398 -27.24 -20.25 16.01
C ASN A 398 -26.70 -19.10 16.89
N ARG A 399 -27.28 -18.92 18.08
CA ARG A 399 -27.00 -17.83 19.03
C ARG A 399 -25.51 -17.59 19.31
N ASN A 400 -24.71 -18.65 19.36
CA ASN A 400 -23.27 -18.55 19.62
C ASN A 400 -22.49 -17.98 18.43
N VAL A 401 -22.86 -18.38 17.21
CA VAL A 401 -22.22 -17.94 15.97
C VAL A 401 -22.51 -16.47 15.69
N VAL A 402 -23.74 -16.00 15.98
CA VAL A 402 -24.10 -14.58 15.83
C VAL A 402 -23.30 -13.69 16.77
N SER A 403 -23.14 -14.10 18.03
CA SER A 403 -22.44 -13.30 19.03
C SER A 403 -20.95 -13.17 18.68
N GLU A 404 -20.32 -14.26 18.25
CA GLU A 404 -18.94 -14.27 17.79
C GLU A 404 -18.74 -13.40 16.55
N TYR A 405 -19.65 -13.53 15.58
CA TYR A 405 -19.67 -12.70 14.38
C TYR A 405 -19.74 -11.21 14.68
N VAL A 406 -20.72 -10.80 15.49
CA VAL A 406 -20.90 -9.39 15.90
C VAL A 406 -19.67 -8.91 16.65
N ASN A 407 -19.10 -9.74 17.52
CA ASN A 407 -17.90 -9.39 18.28
C ASN A 407 -16.70 -9.12 17.34
N ILE A 408 -16.41 -10.02 16.40
CA ILE A 408 -15.33 -9.85 15.42
C ILE A 408 -15.57 -8.60 14.56
N PHE A 409 -16.81 -8.40 14.10
CA PHE A 409 -17.18 -7.22 13.31
C PHE A 409 -16.92 -5.93 14.06
N LEU A 410 -17.41 -5.80 15.30
CA LEU A 410 -17.28 -4.58 16.10
C LEU A 410 -15.81 -4.30 16.43
N GLU A 411 -15.06 -5.29 16.90
CA GLU A 411 -13.62 -5.12 17.19
C GLU A 411 -12.83 -4.68 15.95
N SER A 412 -13.05 -5.37 14.83
CA SER A 412 -12.36 -5.05 13.57
C SER A 412 -12.75 -3.68 13.04
N SER A 413 -14.01 -3.29 13.18
CA SER A 413 -14.52 -1.98 12.76
C SER A 413 -13.97 -0.85 13.64
N ILE A 414 -13.91 -1.06 14.96
CA ILE A 414 -13.31 -0.09 15.90
C ILE A 414 -11.83 0.12 15.58
N ASN A 415 -11.09 -0.98 15.37
CA ASN A 415 -9.67 -0.90 15.01
C ASN A 415 -9.45 -0.19 13.68
N ARG A 416 -10.39 -0.31 12.73
CA ARG A 416 -10.26 0.22 11.38
C ARG A 416 -10.73 1.66 11.22
N TYR A 417 -11.83 2.03 11.88
CA TYR A 417 -12.52 3.30 11.66
C TYR A 417 -12.59 4.18 12.92
N GLY A 418 -12.15 3.68 14.07
CA GLY A 418 -12.26 4.35 15.35
C GLY A 418 -13.66 4.26 15.98
N MET A 419 -13.73 4.61 17.26
CA MET A 419 -14.97 4.50 18.05
C MET A 419 -16.03 5.52 17.65
N ASP A 420 -15.62 6.72 17.24
CA ASP A 420 -16.53 7.87 17.11
C ASP A 420 -17.53 7.70 15.95
N LEU A 421 -17.12 7.03 14.87
CA LEU A 421 -18.02 6.68 13.77
C LEU A 421 -19.18 5.79 14.27
N PHE A 422 -18.88 4.80 15.11
CA PHE A 422 -19.88 3.84 15.58
C PHE A 422 -20.70 4.33 16.77
N LYS A 423 -20.22 5.33 17.53
CA LYS A 423 -21.05 6.02 18.55
C LYS A 423 -22.25 6.74 17.94
N SER A 424 -22.08 7.31 16.74
CA SER A 424 -23.15 8.01 16.01
C SER A 424 -24.00 7.08 15.13
N CYS A 425 -23.71 5.78 15.15
CA CYS A 425 -24.41 4.78 14.35
C CYS A 425 -25.74 4.35 15.00
N HIS A 426 -26.72 4.06 14.16
CA HIS A 426 -27.99 3.46 14.57
C HIS A 426 -27.98 1.95 14.31
N PHE A 427 -27.99 1.13 15.36
CA PHE A 427 -28.03 -0.32 15.23
C PHE A 427 -29.46 -0.81 15.07
N LEU A 428 -29.68 -1.64 14.05
CA LEU A 428 -30.97 -2.25 13.73
C LEU A 428 -30.86 -3.76 13.95
N ILE A 429 -31.59 -4.30 14.91
CA ILE A 429 -31.57 -5.74 15.20
C ILE A 429 -32.91 -6.35 14.79
N ASN A 430 -32.90 -7.22 13.78
CA ASN A 430 -34.10 -7.92 13.31
C ASN A 430 -34.41 -9.12 14.23
N TYR A 431 -35.69 -9.42 14.45
CA TYR A 431 -36.17 -10.65 15.10
C TYR A 431 -37.52 -11.10 14.51
N LYS A 432 -37.74 -12.42 14.43
CA LYS A 432 -38.96 -13.01 13.83
C LYS A 432 -40.15 -13.12 14.78
N ASP A 433 -39.92 -13.48 16.04
CA ASP A 433 -40.97 -13.70 17.03
C ASP A 433 -40.46 -13.49 18.46
N SER A 434 -41.36 -13.61 19.45
CA SER A 434 -41.03 -13.46 20.86
C SER A 434 -40.07 -14.54 21.41
N LEU A 435 -39.95 -15.70 20.75
CA LEU A 435 -39.01 -16.76 21.13
C LEU A 435 -37.58 -16.45 20.66
N ILE A 436 -37.45 -15.76 19.52
CA ILE A 436 -36.16 -15.35 18.93
C ILE A 436 -35.68 -14.00 19.47
N PHE A 437 -36.55 -13.17 20.08
CA PHE A 437 -36.15 -11.92 20.73
C PHE A 437 -35.07 -12.12 21.81
N ASP A 438 -35.07 -13.24 22.55
CA ASP A 438 -34.01 -13.51 23.53
C ASP A 438 -32.61 -13.72 22.91
N ASN A 439 -32.53 -13.97 21.60
CA ASN A 439 -31.28 -14.06 20.85
C ASN A 439 -30.70 -12.68 20.50
N THR A 440 -31.45 -11.58 20.65
CA THR A 440 -30.95 -10.22 20.42
C THR A 440 -30.19 -9.67 21.62
N LYS A 441 -30.50 -10.12 22.85
CA LYS A 441 -29.87 -9.66 24.09
C LYS A 441 -28.33 -9.76 24.13
N PRO A 442 -27.69 -10.84 23.64
CA PRO A 442 -26.23 -10.90 23.56
C PRO A 442 -25.64 -9.86 22.60
N ILE A 443 -26.33 -9.59 21.48
CA ILE A 443 -25.91 -8.60 20.47
C ILE A 443 -26.00 -7.20 21.08
N GLU A 444 -27.14 -6.88 21.70
CA GLU A 444 -27.34 -5.63 22.44
C GLU A 444 -26.23 -5.43 23.46
N LYS A 445 -25.95 -6.43 24.29
CA LYS A 445 -24.89 -6.37 25.28
C LYS A 445 -23.53 -6.08 24.66
N LEU A 446 -23.15 -6.77 23.58
CA LEU A 446 -21.88 -6.54 22.88
C LEU A 446 -21.74 -5.11 22.33
N ILE A 447 -22.85 -4.48 21.94
CA ILE A 447 -22.89 -3.10 21.47
C ILE A 447 -22.76 -2.14 22.66
N THR A 448 -23.58 -2.33 23.70
CA THR A 448 -23.62 -1.44 24.87
C THR A 448 -22.37 -1.55 25.75
N ASP A 449 -21.68 -2.69 25.74
CA ASP A 449 -20.39 -2.87 26.44
C ASP A 449 -19.26 -2.05 25.77
N ARG A 450 -19.44 -1.62 24.52
CA ARG A 450 -18.43 -0.89 23.74
C ARG A 450 -18.75 0.57 23.56
N PHE A 451 -20.01 0.90 23.31
CA PHE A 451 -20.44 2.25 22.99
C PHE A 451 -21.42 2.76 24.05
N GLU A 452 -21.17 3.96 24.56
CA GLU A 452 -22.10 4.69 25.43
C GLU A 452 -23.10 5.47 24.56
N ASP A 453 -24.35 5.63 25.04
CA ASP A 453 -25.42 6.44 24.42
C ASP A 453 -25.78 6.10 22.96
N VAL A 454 -25.63 4.83 22.58
CA VAL A 454 -25.93 4.30 21.25
C VAL A 454 -27.44 4.14 21.02
N THR A 455 -27.90 4.40 19.79
CA THR A 455 -29.28 4.11 19.38
C THR A 455 -29.40 2.68 18.87
N ILE A 456 -30.22 1.87 19.53
CA ILE A 456 -30.59 0.51 19.11
C ILE A 456 -32.09 0.46 18.83
N SER A 457 -32.49 -0.12 17.70
CA SER A 457 -33.89 -0.39 17.40
C SER A 457 -34.12 -1.83 17.00
N TYR A 458 -35.18 -2.40 17.56
CA TYR A 458 -35.66 -3.73 17.25
C TYR A 458 -36.81 -3.62 16.26
N TYR A 459 -36.81 -4.46 15.25
CA TYR A 459 -37.87 -4.49 14.25
C TYR A 459 -38.08 -5.91 13.76
N ILE A 460 -39.28 -6.12 13.21
CA ILE A 460 -39.70 -7.36 12.57
C ILE A 460 -39.81 -7.02 11.08
N GLU A 461 -39.04 -7.69 10.22
CA GLU A 461 -39.28 -7.58 8.77
C GLU A 461 -40.59 -8.29 8.41
N PRO A 462 -41.50 -7.64 7.67
CA PRO A 462 -42.80 -8.20 7.31
C PRO A 462 -42.72 -9.40 6.37
#